data_AF-A0A9R0EVE3-F1
#
_entry.id   AF-A0A9R0EVE3-F1
#
_cell.length_a   1.000
_cell.length_b   1.000
_cell.length_c   1.000
_cell.angle_alpha   90.00
_cell.angle_beta   90.00
_cell.angle_gamma   90.00
#
_symmetry.space_group_name_H-M   'P 1'
#
loop_
_entity.id
_entity.type
_entity.pdbx_description
1 polymer ?
#
loop_
_entity_poly.entity_id
_entity_poly.type
_entity_poly.pdbx_seq_one_letter_code
_entity_poly.pdbx_strand_id
1 'polypeptide(L)'
;MFQFVTDAARQDGFRYRFEFSLIGFETTNFIPGPRTNSSAQSKGWINVERPYSAAGYEPLQLWCPSNDYVVCVLTDETGNTAGMQISVPKAKFTPALDMDELGFQTWEANVNGKTIEYYTKTQYFVSADSATRIAFANPEKSILRDADVSVEGFNGELLKISTSQSNLDSIFTKQACIPWMGLHYYYDMSPSLECSASTILTWFPLYENDALVGMGFMLPGTLTLAKGDTDYFEHPTQSDVEMIVNSGPQCLYDMVGNSSVITMHTYFIETPRQLLCL
;
A
#
# COMPACT_ATOMS: atom_id res chain seq x y z
N MET A 1 -12.59 30.09 17.24
CA MET A 1 -11.12 30.14 17.18
C MET A 1 -10.51 28.74 17.38
N PHE A 2 -11.09 27.70 16.75
CA PHE A 2 -10.57 26.31 16.80
C PHE A 2 -10.51 25.66 15.40
N GLN A 3 -10.85 26.41 14.35
CA GLN A 3 -10.90 25.92 12.96
C GLN A 3 -9.57 26.13 12.21
N PHE A 4 -8.64 26.91 12.77
CA PHE A 4 -7.38 27.28 12.10
C PHE A 4 -6.18 26.41 12.49
N VAL A 5 -6.35 25.45 13.40
CA VAL A 5 -5.26 24.56 13.85
C VAL A 5 -5.32 23.18 13.19
N THR A 6 -6.45 22.83 12.53
CA THR A 6 -6.65 21.54 11.87
C THR A 6 -6.11 21.47 10.44
N ASP A 7 -5.94 22.60 9.74
CA ASP A 7 -5.46 22.62 8.35
C ASP A 7 -3.93 22.49 8.20
N ALA A 8 -3.16 22.84 9.24
CA ALA A 8 -1.70 22.73 9.20
C ALA A 8 -1.19 21.28 9.42
N ALA A 9 -2.06 20.35 9.80
CA ALA A 9 -1.73 19.00 10.27
C ALA A 9 -1.73 17.91 9.17
N ARG A 10 -1.94 18.25 7.90
CA ARG A 10 -1.95 17.26 6.81
C ARG A 10 -1.28 17.81 5.55
N GLN A 11 0.00 18.16 5.67
CA GLN A 11 0.81 18.42 4.47
C GLN A 11 0.86 17.16 3.62
N ASP A 12 0.82 17.31 2.29
CA ASP A 12 0.99 16.18 1.38
C ASP A 12 2.33 15.51 1.65
N GLY A 13 2.29 14.19 1.78
CA GLY A 13 3.45 13.38 2.09
C GLY A 13 3.45 12.10 1.31
N PHE A 14 4.52 11.34 1.47
CA PHE A 14 4.56 9.97 0.99
C PHE A 14 5.35 9.14 1.98
N ARG A 15 4.63 8.36 2.78
CA ARG A 15 5.16 7.62 3.92
C ARG A 15 4.68 6.19 3.80
N TYR A 16 5.50 5.23 4.18
CA TYR A 16 5.08 3.83 4.22
C TYR A 16 5.54 3.15 5.50
N ARG A 17 4.94 1.98 5.78
CA ARG A 17 5.10 1.20 7.00
C ARG A 17 4.54 1.89 8.23
N PHE A 18 3.72 1.13 8.95
CA PHE A 18 3.30 1.37 10.31
C PHE A 18 3.90 0.27 11.21
N GLU A 19 3.84 0.45 12.53
CA GLU A 19 4.21 -0.56 13.50
C GLU A 19 3.64 -0.13 14.84
N PHE A 20 2.78 -0.96 15.41
CA PHE A 20 2.25 -0.74 16.74
C PHE A 20 3.27 -1.22 17.76
N SER A 21 4.00 -0.29 18.39
CA SER A 21 4.85 -0.61 19.54
C SER A 21 4.31 0.08 20.79
N LEU A 22 3.85 -0.73 21.75
CA LEU A 22 3.42 -0.29 23.09
C LEU A 22 4.56 0.38 23.90
N ILE A 23 5.82 0.26 23.46
CA ILE A 23 7.01 0.76 24.17
C ILE A 23 7.60 2.01 23.48
N GLY A 24 6.92 2.53 22.44
CA GLY A 24 7.25 3.79 21.78
C GLY A 24 7.38 3.62 20.26
N PHE A 25 7.09 4.70 19.53
CA PHE A 25 7.29 4.74 18.09
C PHE A 25 8.79 4.63 17.77
N GLU A 26 9.22 3.50 17.25
CA GLU A 26 10.59 3.34 16.74
C GLU A 26 10.79 4.17 15.45
N THR A 27 12.05 4.41 15.08
CA THR A 27 12.44 5.16 13.86
C THR A 27 12.09 4.44 12.55
N THR A 28 11.50 3.26 12.64
CA THR A 28 11.06 2.41 11.53
C THR A 28 9.63 2.71 11.06
N ASN A 29 8.90 3.56 11.79
CA ASN A 29 7.55 3.99 11.45
C ASN A 29 7.53 5.16 10.47
N PHE A 30 6.58 5.13 9.52
CA PHE A 30 6.33 6.20 8.56
C PHE A 30 7.59 6.58 7.77
N ILE A 31 8.21 5.58 7.14
CA ILE A 31 9.43 5.74 6.34
C ILE A 31 9.12 6.66 5.14
N PRO A 32 9.90 7.74 4.93
CA PRO A 32 9.67 8.65 3.81
C PRO A 32 10.04 8.01 2.48
N GLY A 33 9.06 7.89 1.59
CA GLY A 33 9.26 7.49 0.21
C GLY A 33 9.74 8.66 -0.68
N PRO A 34 10.46 8.37 -1.78
CA PRO A 34 10.79 9.38 -2.78
C PRO A 34 9.52 9.88 -3.50
N ARG A 35 9.45 11.19 -3.73
CA ARG A 35 8.33 11.86 -4.43
C ARG A 35 8.66 12.26 -5.87
N THR A 36 9.92 12.13 -6.25
CA THR A 36 10.45 12.40 -7.60
C THR A 36 11.59 11.45 -7.93
N ASN A 37 11.90 11.28 -9.22
CA ASN A 37 13.08 10.53 -9.69
C ASN A 37 14.39 11.07 -9.09
N SER A 38 14.53 12.40 -8.97
CA SER A 38 15.68 13.06 -8.35
C SER A 38 15.82 12.69 -6.87
N SER A 39 14.69 12.61 -6.15
CA SER A 39 14.68 12.19 -4.74
C SER A 39 14.92 10.69 -4.56
N ALA A 40 14.54 9.86 -5.54
CA ALA A 40 14.86 8.44 -5.54
C ALA A 40 16.37 8.25 -5.77
N GLN A 41 16.92 8.91 -6.78
CA GLN A 41 18.34 8.86 -7.09
C GLN A 41 19.21 9.37 -5.92
N SER A 42 18.80 10.45 -5.23
CA SER A 42 19.53 10.95 -4.06
C SER A 42 19.50 9.99 -2.87
N LYS A 43 18.49 9.11 -2.78
CA LYS A 43 18.41 7.99 -1.83
C LYS A 43 19.18 6.76 -2.29
N GLY A 44 19.90 6.82 -3.42
CA GLY A 44 20.65 5.68 -3.98
C GLY A 44 19.76 4.62 -4.63
N TRP A 45 18.54 4.98 -5.00
CA TRP A 45 17.66 4.10 -5.76
C TRP A 45 18.07 4.09 -7.23
N ILE A 46 17.84 2.96 -7.88
CA ILE A 46 18.17 2.73 -9.28
C ILE A 46 16.90 2.49 -10.09
N ASN A 47 16.91 2.93 -11.34
CA ASN A 47 15.86 2.64 -12.30
C ASN A 47 16.04 1.22 -12.83
N VAL A 48 14.99 0.42 -12.79
CA VAL A 48 15.00 -0.99 -13.17
C VAL A 48 13.88 -1.30 -14.14
N GLU A 49 14.06 -2.36 -14.92
CA GLU A 49 13.02 -2.88 -15.80
C GLU A 49 11.84 -3.40 -14.97
N ARG A 50 10.63 -3.05 -15.41
CA ARG A 50 9.38 -3.46 -14.75
C ARG A 50 9.00 -4.88 -15.14
N PRO A 51 8.48 -5.71 -14.21
CA PRO A 51 7.95 -7.02 -14.56
C PRO A 51 6.72 -6.94 -15.46
N TYR A 52 5.88 -5.94 -15.20
CA TYR A 52 4.56 -5.80 -15.78
C TYR A 52 4.15 -4.33 -15.76
N SER A 53 3.30 -3.96 -16.71
CA SER A 53 2.55 -2.71 -16.64
C SER A 53 1.12 -2.93 -17.10
N ALA A 54 0.17 -2.44 -16.31
CA ALA A 54 -1.21 -2.33 -16.76
C ALA A 54 -1.33 -1.28 -17.89
N ALA A 55 -2.40 -1.43 -18.68
CA ALA A 55 -2.66 -0.60 -19.85
C ALA A 55 -2.70 0.90 -19.50
N GLY A 56 -1.96 1.72 -20.25
CA GLY A 56 -1.82 3.18 -20.06
C GLY A 56 -0.72 3.60 -19.06
N TYR A 57 -0.22 2.66 -18.25
CA TYR A 57 0.86 2.90 -17.30
C TYR A 57 2.24 2.47 -17.83
N GLU A 58 2.35 2.00 -19.06
CA GLU A 58 3.60 1.51 -19.67
C GLU A 58 4.75 2.54 -19.63
N PRO A 59 4.49 3.86 -19.80
CA PRO A 59 5.55 4.86 -19.73
C PRO A 59 6.16 5.06 -18.35
N LEU A 60 5.52 4.57 -17.27
CA LEU A 60 6.01 4.79 -15.91
C LEU A 60 7.32 4.03 -15.66
N GLN A 61 8.27 4.71 -15.03
CA GLN A 61 9.58 4.17 -14.67
C GLN A 61 9.57 3.61 -13.25
N LEU A 62 10.18 2.45 -13.02
CA LEU A 62 10.29 1.84 -11.70
C LEU A 62 11.64 2.14 -11.06
N TRP A 63 11.61 2.73 -9.88
CA TRP A 63 12.78 3.03 -9.07
C TRP A 63 12.75 2.20 -7.79
N CYS A 64 13.84 1.50 -7.51
CA CYS A 64 13.97 0.64 -6.33
C CYS A 64 15.27 0.93 -5.57
N PRO A 65 15.34 0.72 -4.25
CA PRO A 65 16.60 0.66 -3.53
C PRO A 65 17.57 -0.33 -4.21
N SER A 66 18.84 0.04 -4.37
CA SER A 66 19.82 -0.76 -5.15
C SER A 66 20.08 -2.17 -4.59
N ASN A 67 19.68 -2.45 -3.35
CA ASN A 67 19.91 -3.71 -2.66
C ASN A 67 18.65 -4.44 -2.21
N ASP A 68 17.46 -3.88 -2.43
CA ASP A 68 16.19 -4.45 -1.98
C ASP A 68 15.01 -3.90 -2.78
N TYR A 69 14.25 -4.77 -3.45
CA TYR A 69 13.14 -4.37 -4.34
C TYR A 69 11.75 -4.63 -3.72
N VAL A 70 11.67 -4.82 -2.40
CA VAL A 70 10.39 -4.97 -1.67
C VAL A 70 9.51 -3.72 -1.79
N VAL A 71 10.10 -2.53 -1.73
CA VAL A 71 9.40 -1.25 -1.92
C VAL A 71 10.04 -0.48 -3.06
N CYS A 72 9.28 -0.30 -4.15
CA CYS A 72 9.69 0.50 -5.29
C CYS A 72 8.64 1.57 -5.59
N VAL A 73 9.06 2.67 -6.21
CA VAL A 73 8.15 3.74 -6.66
C VAL A 73 8.11 3.78 -8.17
N LEU A 74 6.93 4.12 -8.69
CA LEU A 74 6.75 4.46 -10.08
C LEU A 74 6.86 5.98 -10.24
N THR A 75 7.57 6.44 -11.26
CA THR A 75 7.57 7.86 -11.64
C THR A 75 7.03 8.04 -13.05
N ASP A 76 6.28 9.12 -13.26
CA ASP A 76 5.70 9.46 -14.56
C ASP A 76 6.64 10.30 -15.46
N GLU A 77 6.10 10.75 -16.59
CA GLU A 77 6.78 11.57 -17.59
C GLU A 77 7.28 12.91 -17.03
N THR A 78 6.70 13.37 -15.93
CA THR A 78 7.10 14.61 -15.25
C THR A 78 8.16 14.37 -14.17
N GLY A 79 8.59 13.11 -13.99
CA GLY A 79 9.56 12.70 -12.99
C GLY A 79 8.99 12.63 -11.57
N ASN A 80 7.66 12.71 -11.42
CA ASN A 80 6.97 12.70 -10.14
C ASN A 80 6.46 11.32 -9.80
N THR A 81 6.42 10.98 -8.51
CA THR A 81 5.87 9.70 -8.06
C THR A 81 4.42 9.58 -8.50
N ALA A 82 4.13 8.43 -9.10
CA ALA A 82 2.89 8.10 -9.79
C ALA A 82 2.27 6.79 -9.28
N GLY A 83 3.00 6.05 -8.44
CA GLY A 83 2.54 4.79 -7.88
C GLY A 83 3.62 4.16 -7.01
N MET A 84 3.28 3.01 -6.45
CA MET A 84 4.16 2.20 -5.61
C MET A 84 3.95 0.73 -5.96
N GLN A 85 5.05 0.01 -6.12
CA GLN A 85 5.05 -1.45 -6.24
C GLN A 85 5.51 -2.03 -4.92
N ILE A 86 4.73 -2.97 -4.39
CA ILE A 86 5.06 -3.78 -3.23
C ILE A 86 5.43 -5.17 -3.74
N SER A 87 6.59 -5.66 -3.31
CA SER A 87 7.13 -6.96 -3.73
C SER A 87 7.40 -7.83 -2.51
N VAL A 88 7.10 -9.13 -2.61
CA VAL A 88 7.37 -10.12 -1.56
C VAL A 88 8.27 -11.21 -2.13
N PRO A 89 9.47 -11.47 -1.57
CA PRO A 89 10.39 -12.47 -2.11
C PRO A 89 9.78 -13.88 -2.00
N LYS A 90 9.60 -14.58 -3.13
CA LYS A 90 8.93 -15.90 -3.17
C LYS A 90 9.64 -16.92 -2.27
N ALA A 91 10.97 -16.91 -2.29
CA ALA A 91 11.79 -17.84 -1.49
C ALA A 91 11.67 -17.62 0.04
N LYS A 92 11.10 -16.48 0.48
CA LYS A 92 10.92 -16.13 1.89
C LYS A 92 9.47 -16.14 2.34
N PHE A 93 8.52 -16.37 1.42
CA PHE A 93 7.10 -16.22 1.69
C PHE A 93 6.34 -17.50 1.41
N THR A 94 5.56 -17.93 2.40
CA THR A 94 4.61 -19.04 2.25
C THR A 94 3.20 -18.46 2.21
N PRO A 95 2.55 -18.38 1.03
CA PRO A 95 1.23 -17.80 0.90
C PRO A 95 0.16 -18.68 1.55
N ALA A 96 -0.84 -18.07 2.18
CA ALA A 96 -2.01 -18.79 2.70
C ALA A 96 -3.15 -18.89 1.67
N LEU A 97 -3.07 -18.12 0.59
CA LEU A 97 -4.05 -18.02 -0.49
C LEU A 97 -3.35 -18.14 -1.84
N ASP A 98 -4.12 -18.48 -2.88
CA ASP A 98 -3.60 -18.54 -4.24
C ASP A 98 -3.16 -17.14 -4.73
N MET A 99 -1.89 -17.01 -5.11
CA MET A 99 -1.30 -15.71 -5.46
C MET A 99 -1.76 -15.21 -6.83
N ASP A 100 -2.11 -16.12 -7.75
CA ASP A 100 -2.53 -15.76 -9.10
C ASP A 100 -3.99 -15.28 -9.08
N GLU A 101 -4.88 -15.94 -8.32
CA GLU A 101 -6.25 -15.48 -8.06
C GLU A 101 -6.29 -14.14 -7.30
N LEU A 102 -5.36 -13.96 -6.34
CA LEU A 102 -5.14 -12.67 -5.71
C LEU A 102 -4.61 -11.61 -6.70
N GLY A 103 -4.17 -11.99 -7.90
CA GLY A 103 -3.73 -11.06 -8.95
C GLY A 103 -2.29 -10.60 -8.83
N PHE A 104 -1.44 -11.33 -8.11
CA PHE A 104 0.00 -11.04 -8.07
C PHE A 104 0.66 -11.41 -9.39
N GLN A 105 1.65 -10.62 -9.78
CA GLN A 105 2.56 -10.96 -10.87
C GLN A 105 3.85 -11.55 -10.31
N THR A 106 4.52 -12.42 -11.07
CA THR A 106 5.88 -12.86 -10.74
C THR A 106 6.91 -11.95 -11.41
N TRP A 107 7.92 -11.53 -10.66
CA TRP A 107 9.04 -10.75 -11.17
C TRP A 107 10.37 -11.42 -10.84
N GLU A 108 11.16 -11.74 -11.86
CA GLU A 108 12.56 -12.10 -11.69
C GLU A 108 13.43 -10.85 -11.80
N ALA A 109 14.07 -10.44 -10.70
CA ALA A 109 14.90 -9.25 -10.67
C ALA A 109 16.34 -9.59 -10.31
N ASN A 110 17.30 -8.92 -10.97
CA ASN A 110 18.69 -8.97 -10.55
C ASN A 110 18.96 -7.92 -9.46
N VAL A 111 19.22 -8.38 -8.25
CA VAL A 111 19.57 -7.55 -7.10
C VAL A 111 20.98 -7.91 -6.67
N ASN A 112 21.93 -6.99 -6.83
CA ASN A 112 23.34 -7.19 -6.50
C ASN A 112 23.95 -8.47 -7.10
N GLY A 113 23.65 -8.77 -8.37
CA GLY A 113 24.17 -9.94 -9.08
C GLY A 113 23.46 -11.25 -8.75
N LYS A 114 22.39 -11.21 -7.94
CA LYS A 114 21.56 -12.39 -7.63
C LYS A 114 20.19 -12.23 -8.25
N THR A 115 19.69 -13.27 -8.91
CA THR A 115 18.30 -13.35 -9.33
C THR A 115 17.44 -13.64 -8.10
N ILE A 116 16.46 -12.77 -7.85
CA ILE A 116 15.44 -12.95 -6.81
C ILE A 116 14.08 -12.93 -7.50
N GLU A 117 13.26 -13.93 -7.21
CA GLU A 117 11.86 -13.94 -7.64
C GLU A 117 10.97 -13.28 -6.59
N TYR A 118 10.06 -12.42 -7.04
CA TYR A 118 9.08 -11.73 -6.21
C TYR A 118 7.66 -12.02 -6.68
N TYR A 119 6.72 -12.06 -5.72
CA TYR A 119 5.34 -11.70 -5.98
C TYR A 119 5.21 -10.18 -5.93
N THR A 120 4.62 -9.55 -6.94
CA THR A 120 4.51 -8.09 -7.01
C THR A 120 3.07 -7.64 -7.18
N LYS A 121 2.74 -6.52 -6.55
CA LYS A 121 1.49 -5.79 -6.72
C LYS A 121 1.70 -4.30 -6.74
N THR A 122 0.89 -3.61 -7.54
CA THR A 122 1.06 -2.18 -7.81
C THR A 122 -0.21 -1.38 -7.48
N GLN A 123 0.02 -0.20 -6.91
CA GLN A 123 -0.98 0.87 -6.80
C GLN A 123 -0.50 2.10 -7.57
N TYR A 124 -1.42 2.79 -8.24
CA TYR A 124 -1.20 3.95 -9.10
C TYR A 124 -1.99 5.14 -8.56
N PHE A 125 -1.32 6.28 -8.37
CA PHE A 125 -1.85 7.50 -7.75
C PHE A 125 -2.31 8.54 -8.78
N VAL A 126 -2.27 8.17 -10.05
CA VAL A 126 -2.43 9.05 -11.20
C VAL A 126 -3.24 8.35 -12.28
N SER A 127 -3.77 9.12 -13.22
CA SER A 127 -4.49 8.59 -14.37
C SER A 127 -3.59 7.73 -15.28
N ALA A 128 -4.19 6.71 -15.90
CA ALA A 128 -3.59 5.93 -16.98
C ALA A 128 -3.36 6.77 -18.26
N ASP A 129 -4.02 7.92 -18.40
CA ASP A 129 -3.79 8.84 -19.53
C ASP A 129 -2.59 9.77 -19.29
N SER A 130 -1.61 9.70 -20.18
CA SER A 130 -0.37 10.49 -20.11
C SER A 130 -0.62 12.00 -20.17
N ALA A 131 -1.55 12.45 -21.03
CA ALA A 131 -1.86 13.88 -21.15
C ALA A 131 -2.43 14.44 -19.84
N THR A 132 -3.29 13.68 -19.17
CA THR A 132 -3.82 13.99 -17.84
C THR A 132 -2.71 14.05 -16.79
N ARG A 133 -1.79 13.07 -16.75
CA ARG A 133 -0.65 13.09 -15.80
C ARG A 133 0.20 14.35 -15.93
N ILE A 134 0.48 14.77 -17.17
CA ILE A 134 1.25 15.98 -17.46
C ILE A 134 0.48 17.24 -17.06
N ALA A 135 -0.82 17.31 -17.38
CA ALA A 135 -1.66 18.47 -17.09
C ALA A 135 -1.84 18.72 -15.58
N PHE A 136 -1.88 17.66 -14.77
CA PHE A 136 -2.09 17.72 -13.32
C PHE A 136 -0.81 17.47 -12.51
N ALA A 137 0.38 17.62 -13.11
CA ALA A 137 1.64 17.49 -12.40
C ALA A 137 1.80 18.57 -11.33
N ASN A 138 1.75 18.17 -10.06
CA ASN A 138 1.88 19.08 -8.93
C ASN A 138 2.47 18.38 -7.68
N PRO A 139 3.73 17.94 -7.75
CA PRO A 139 4.34 17.09 -6.73
C PRO A 139 4.48 17.78 -5.37
N GLU A 140 4.46 19.11 -5.32
CA GLU A 140 4.57 19.88 -4.09
C GLU A 140 3.26 19.90 -3.29
N LYS A 141 2.11 19.68 -3.96
CA LYS A 141 0.77 19.83 -3.36
C LYS A 141 -0.10 18.58 -3.33
N SER A 142 0.32 17.47 -3.92
CA SER A 142 -0.32 16.16 -3.71
C SER A 142 0.45 15.05 -4.43
N ILE A 143 0.52 13.88 -3.80
CA ILE A 143 0.90 12.64 -4.49
C ILE A 143 -0.27 12.01 -5.25
N LEU A 144 -1.49 12.17 -4.74
CA LEU A 144 -2.73 11.77 -5.39
C LEU A 144 -3.12 12.82 -6.44
N ARG A 145 -2.98 12.47 -7.72
CA ARG A 145 -3.23 13.39 -8.84
C ARG A 145 -4.31 12.88 -9.79
N ASP A 146 -5.19 12.04 -9.28
CA ASP A 146 -6.39 11.57 -9.95
C ASP A 146 -7.54 11.44 -8.93
N ALA A 147 -8.76 11.28 -9.42
CA ALA A 147 -9.95 11.10 -8.58
C ALA A 147 -9.95 9.76 -7.84
N ASP A 148 -9.20 8.77 -8.33
CA ASP A 148 -9.09 7.43 -7.79
C ASP A 148 -7.62 7.00 -7.67
N VAL A 149 -7.33 6.13 -6.70
CA VAL A 149 -6.15 5.26 -6.73
C VAL A 149 -6.53 3.99 -7.48
N SER A 150 -5.80 3.65 -8.54
CA SER A 150 -5.98 2.36 -9.23
C SER A 150 -5.07 1.31 -8.60
N VAL A 151 -5.58 0.12 -8.32
CA VAL A 151 -4.82 -0.97 -7.71
C VAL A 151 -5.02 -2.28 -8.47
N GLU A 152 -4.02 -3.15 -8.47
CA GLU A 152 -4.16 -4.51 -9.00
C GLU A 152 -5.00 -5.37 -8.04
N GLY A 153 -6.24 -5.67 -8.44
CA GLY A 153 -7.24 -6.45 -7.70
C GLY A 153 -7.15 -7.95 -7.97
N PHE A 154 -8.28 -8.64 -7.90
CA PHE A 154 -8.38 -10.08 -8.19
C PHE A 154 -8.02 -10.37 -9.63
N ASN A 155 -7.33 -11.49 -9.88
CA ASN A 155 -6.89 -11.93 -11.21
C ASN A 155 -6.10 -10.87 -12.01
N GLY A 156 -5.53 -9.86 -11.32
CA GLY A 156 -4.78 -8.76 -11.92
C GLY A 156 -5.63 -7.65 -12.54
N GLU A 157 -6.96 -7.69 -12.38
CA GLU A 157 -7.83 -6.63 -12.88
C GLU A 157 -7.65 -5.34 -12.08
N LEU A 158 -7.64 -4.19 -12.77
CA LEU A 158 -7.52 -2.91 -12.08
C LEU A 158 -8.83 -2.54 -11.38
N LEU A 159 -8.74 -2.33 -10.08
CA LEU A 159 -9.80 -1.77 -9.24
C LEU A 159 -9.51 -0.30 -8.96
N LYS A 160 -10.53 0.55 -9.06
CA LYS A 160 -10.45 1.96 -8.70
C LYS A 160 -11.00 2.18 -7.30
N ILE A 161 -10.26 2.92 -6.49
CA ILE A 161 -10.61 3.27 -5.12
C ILE A 161 -10.63 4.78 -5.01
N SER A 162 -11.79 5.36 -4.71
CA SER A 162 -11.97 6.80 -4.76
C SER A 162 -11.09 7.53 -3.74
N THR A 163 -10.56 8.69 -4.12
CA THR A 163 -9.86 9.57 -3.18
C THR A 163 -10.82 10.29 -2.22
N SER A 164 -12.15 10.19 -2.44
CA SER A 164 -13.20 10.71 -1.56
C SER A 164 -14.06 9.58 -0.97
N GLN A 165 -14.24 9.58 0.35
CA GLN A 165 -15.02 8.55 1.06
C GLN A 165 -16.48 8.52 0.61
N SER A 166 -17.07 9.68 0.34
CA SER A 166 -18.46 9.83 -0.10
C SER A 166 -18.71 9.25 -1.49
N ASN A 167 -17.66 9.07 -2.29
CA ASN A 167 -17.69 8.43 -3.60
C ASN A 167 -17.12 7.00 -3.59
N LEU A 168 -16.75 6.47 -2.42
CA LEU A 168 -16.28 5.09 -2.30
C LEU A 168 -17.42 4.13 -2.65
N ASP A 169 -17.11 3.12 -3.47
CA ASP A 169 -18.05 2.07 -3.82
C ASP A 169 -18.59 1.39 -2.54
N SER A 170 -19.91 1.23 -2.46
CA SER A 170 -20.61 0.61 -1.33
C SER A 170 -20.16 -0.82 -1.01
N ILE A 171 -19.46 -1.49 -1.93
CA ILE A 171 -18.84 -2.79 -1.67
C ILE A 171 -17.74 -2.71 -0.60
N PHE A 172 -17.09 -1.57 -0.42
CA PHE A 172 -16.13 -1.38 0.66
C PHE A 172 -16.88 -1.10 1.97
N THR A 173 -16.81 -2.04 2.91
CA THR A 173 -17.50 -1.95 4.18
C THR A 173 -16.59 -1.33 5.24
N LYS A 174 -17.16 -0.37 5.99
CA LYS A 174 -16.48 0.31 7.10
C LYS A 174 -16.17 -0.67 8.23
N GLN A 175 -14.93 -0.64 8.73
CA GLN A 175 -14.51 -1.42 9.89
C GLN A 175 -14.18 -0.47 11.06
N ALA A 176 -12.99 -0.57 11.66
CA ALA A 176 -12.58 0.29 12.76
C ALA A 176 -11.87 1.57 12.28
N CYS A 177 -11.97 2.62 13.10
CA CYS A 177 -11.06 3.75 13.02
C CYS A 177 -9.98 3.57 14.09
N ILE A 178 -8.73 3.49 13.66
CA ILE A 178 -7.59 3.28 14.56
C ILE A 178 -6.75 4.55 14.61
N PRO A 179 -6.50 5.12 15.80
CA PRO A 179 -5.60 6.25 15.94
C PRO A 179 -4.26 5.98 15.24
N TRP A 180 -3.77 6.98 14.53
CA TRP A 180 -2.53 6.99 13.75
C TRP A 180 -2.55 6.17 12.46
N MET A 181 -3.64 5.46 12.17
CA MET A 181 -3.83 4.70 10.92
C MET A 181 -4.98 5.27 10.07
N GLY A 182 -6.07 5.70 10.70
CA GLY A 182 -7.26 6.23 10.02
C GLY A 182 -8.44 5.26 10.01
N LEU A 183 -9.49 5.63 9.26
CA LEU A 183 -10.71 4.85 9.16
C LEU A 183 -10.59 3.77 8.08
N HIS A 184 -10.60 2.51 8.49
CA HIS A 184 -10.41 1.37 7.59
C HIS A 184 -11.71 0.95 6.90
N TYR A 185 -11.57 0.62 5.61
CA TYR A 185 -12.63 0.02 4.79
C TYR A 185 -12.08 -1.20 4.08
N TYR A 186 -12.79 -2.32 4.10
CA TYR A 186 -12.36 -3.56 3.44
C TYR A 186 -13.38 -4.00 2.39
N TYR A 187 -12.91 -4.61 1.31
CA TYR A 187 -13.76 -5.07 0.21
C TYR A 187 -14.70 -6.19 0.66
N ASP A 188 -16.00 -5.96 0.50
CA ASP A 188 -17.12 -6.86 0.81
C ASP A 188 -17.04 -7.55 2.19
N MET A 189 -16.42 -6.86 3.15
CA MET A 189 -16.06 -7.48 4.42
C MET A 189 -17.29 -7.62 5.31
N SER A 190 -17.63 -8.86 5.65
CA SER A 190 -18.77 -9.21 6.51
C SER A 190 -18.49 -10.48 7.32
N PRO A 191 -19.23 -10.74 8.41
CA PRO A 191 -19.04 -11.96 9.21
C PRO A 191 -19.31 -13.26 8.45
N SER A 192 -20.05 -13.19 7.33
CA SER A 192 -20.41 -14.32 6.47
C SER A 192 -19.53 -14.46 5.22
N LEU A 193 -18.57 -13.55 5.00
CA LEU A 193 -17.67 -13.63 3.86
C LEU A 193 -16.86 -14.93 3.93
N GLU A 194 -16.82 -15.69 2.84
CA GLU A 194 -15.89 -16.82 2.74
C GLU A 194 -14.47 -16.30 2.52
N CYS A 195 -13.46 -16.93 3.11
CA CYS A 195 -12.08 -16.50 2.97
C CYS A 195 -11.37 -17.32 1.90
N SER A 196 -11.30 -16.77 0.69
CA SER A 196 -10.57 -17.33 -0.44
C SER A 196 -9.74 -16.25 -1.15
N ALA A 197 -8.91 -16.68 -2.10
CA ALA A 197 -8.13 -15.77 -2.94
C ALA A 197 -9.02 -14.90 -3.86
N SER A 198 -10.27 -15.28 -4.07
CA SER A 198 -11.25 -14.56 -4.88
C SER A 198 -12.18 -13.62 -4.08
N THR A 199 -12.07 -13.60 -2.75
CA THR A 199 -12.92 -12.75 -1.88
C THR A 199 -12.11 -11.85 -0.96
N ILE A 200 -10.90 -12.24 -0.55
CA ILE A 200 -10.03 -11.43 0.30
C ILE A 200 -9.17 -10.52 -0.58
N LEU A 201 -9.61 -9.27 -0.74
CA LEU A 201 -8.85 -8.27 -1.49
C LEU A 201 -7.60 -7.84 -0.70
N THR A 202 -6.46 -7.77 -1.38
CA THR A 202 -5.17 -7.37 -0.80
C THR A 202 -5.13 -5.90 -0.37
N TRP A 203 -6.00 -5.05 -0.91
CA TRP A 203 -5.98 -3.60 -0.73
C TRP A 203 -7.16 -3.12 0.10
N PHE A 204 -6.91 -2.17 1.00
CA PHE A 204 -7.96 -1.52 1.80
C PHE A 204 -7.68 -0.02 1.94
N PRO A 205 -8.65 0.87 1.66
CA PRO A 205 -8.43 2.30 1.83
C PRO A 205 -8.57 2.77 3.29
N LEU A 206 -7.87 3.87 3.59
CA LEU A 206 -7.92 4.59 4.85
C LEU A 206 -8.42 6.01 4.62
N TYR A 207 -9.47 6.41 5.34
CA TYR A 207 -10.04 7.76 5.23
C TYR A 207 -9.93 8.57 6.52
N GLU A 208 -9.91 9.90 6.36
CA GLU A 208 -10.17 10.85 7.43
C GLU A 208 -10.85 12.11 6.86
N ASN A 209 -12.01 12.49 7.41
CA ASN A 209 -12.80 13.64 6.95
C ASN A 209 -13.08 13.63 5.43
N ASP A 210 -13.61 12.53 4.93
CA ASP A 210 -13.92 12.32 3.51
C ASP A 210 -12.70 12.20 2.58
N ALA A 211 -11.46 12.41 3.04
CA ALA A 211 -10.26 12.32 2.21
C ALA A 211 -9.52 10.98 2.40
N LEU A 212 -9.06 10.37 1.30
CA LEU A 212 -8.18 9.21 1.33
C LEU A 212 -6.81 9.63 1.88
N VAL A 213 -6.46 9.15 3.07
CA VAL A 213 -5.19 9.48 3.74
C VAL A 213 -4.13 8.40 3.55
N GLY A 214 -4.54 7.19 3.16
CA GLY A 214 -3.63 6.10 2.87
C GLY A 214 -4.32 4.90 2.25
N MET A 215 -3.49 3.96 1.82
CA MET A 215 -3.85 2.62 1.38
C MET A 215 -3.14 1.62 2.27
N GLY A 216 -3.83 0.56 2.66
CA GLY A 216 -3.23 -0.61 3.26
C GLY A 216 -3.13 -1.77 2.28
N PHE A 217 -2.08 -2.54 2.44
CA PHE A 217 -1.82 -3.80 1.79
C PHE A 217 -1.89 -4.90 2.86
N MET A 218 -2.62 -5.99 2.60
CA MET A 218 -2.75 -7.15 3.46
C MET A 218 -2.56 -8.42 2.65
N LEU A 219 -1.59 -9.24 3.02
CA LEU A 219 -1.32 -10.50 2.36
C LEU A 219 -1.24 -11.65 3.38
N PRO A 220 -2.24 -12.54 3.41
CA PRO A 220 -2.22 -13.71 4.28
C PRO A 220 -1.09 -14.69 3.92
N GLY A 221 -0.32 -15.08 4.93
CA GLY A 221 0.84 -15.95 4.78
C GLY A 221 2.00 -15.55 5.68
N THR A 222 3.03 -16.39 5.67
CA THR A 222 4.18 -16.27 6.56
C THR A 222 5.40 -15.76 5.81
N LEU A 223 5.96 -14.64 6.25
CA LEU A 223 7.24 -14.10 5.77
C LEU A 223 8.36 -14.50 6.74
N THR A 224 9.36 -15.22 6.25
CA THR A 224 10.53 -15.64 7.04
C THR A 224 11.73 -14.77 6.70
N LEU A 225 12.15 -13.94 7.65
CA LEU A 225 13.32 -13.06 7.50
C LEU A 225 14.53 -13.65 8.22
N ALA A 226 15.69 -13.59 7.56
CA ALA A 226 16.96 -13.92 8.17
C ALA A 226 17.44 -12.76 9.06
N LYS A 227 18.32 -13.06 10.02
CA LYS A 227 18.92 -12.02 10.85
C LYS A 227 19.64 -10.97 9.97
N GLY A 228 19.21 -9.72 10.09
CA GLY A 228 19.79 -8.59 9.35
C GLY A 228 19.08 -8.26 8.05
N ASP A 229 18.05 -9.01 7.64
CA ASP A 229 17.14 -8.57 6.60
C ASP A 229 16.34 -7.34 7.08
N THR A 230 16.06 -6.42 6.16
CA THR A 230 15.14 -5.32 6.44
C THR A 230 13.71 -5.85 6.38
N ASP A 231 12.97 -5.69 7.46
CA ASP A 231 11.53 -5.90 7.45
C ASP A 231 10.83 -4.63 6.99
N TYR A 232 10.06 -4.68 5.91
CA TYR A 232 9.23 -3.55 5.48
C TYR A 232 7.76 -3.72 5.87
N PHE A 233 7.40 -4.91 6.34
CA PHE A 233 6.02 -5.27 6.62
C PHE A 233 5.74 -5.18 8.11
N GLU A 234 4.47 -5.00 8.38
CA GLU A 234 3.84 -5.16 9.68
C GLU A 234 3.39 -6.62 9.83
N HIS A 235 3.41 -7.14 11.06
CA HIS A 235 2.99 -8.51 11.37
C HIS A 235 1.91 -8.47 12.46
N PRO A 236 0.68 -7.99 12.13
CA PRO A 236 -0.38 -7.90 13.13
C PRO A 236 -0.77 -9.29 13.61
N THR A 237 -1.03 -9.39 14.91
CA THR A 237 -1.56 -10.62 15.51
C THR A 237 -3.02 -10.83 15.12
N GLN A 238 -3.55 -12.04 15.33
CA GLN A 238 -4.99 -12.30 15.17
C GLN A 238 -5.84 -11.28 15.95
N SER A 239 -5.48 -10.97 17.20
CA SER A 239 -6.20 -9.98 18.01
C SER A 239 -6.13 -8.56 17.45
N ASP A 240 -5.02 -8.18 16.81
CA ASP A 240 -4.92 -6.89 16.15
C ASP A 240 -5.87 -6.84 14.93
N VAL A 241 -5.93 -7.91 14.16
CA VAL A 241 -6.83 -8.01 13.00
C VAL A 241 -8.30 -8.03 13.43
N GLU A 242 -8.67 -8.73 14.50
CA GLU A 242 -10.04 -8.70 15.06
C GLU A 242 -10.44 -7.28 15.52
N MET A 243 -9.51 -6.51 16.09
CA MET A 243 -9.74 -5.12 16.48
C MET A 243 -9.92 -4.20 15.26
N ILE A 244 -9.09 -4.36 14.23
CA ILE A 244 -9.08 -3.51 13.03
C ILE A 244 -10.26 -3.83 12.09
N VAL A 245 -10.47 -5.13 11.83
CA VAL A 245 -11.49 -5.69 10.93
C VAL A 245 -12.62 -6.27 11.77
N ASN A 246 -13.27 -5.42 12.57
CA ASN A 246 -14.21 -5.83 13.62
C ASN A 246 -15.53 -6.48 13.13
N SER A 247 -15.81 -6.43 11.82
CA SER A 247 -16.94 -7.08 11.18
C SER A 247 -16.50 -8.14 10.17
N GLY A 248 -15.26 -8.63 10.31
CA GLY A 248 -14.69 -9.70 9.47
C GLY A 248 -15.24 -11.09 9.80
N PRO A 249 -15.08 -12.05 8.89
CA PRO A 249 -15.50 -13.43 9.10
C PRO A 249 -14.50 -14.18 9.99
N GLN A 250 -14.99 -15.20 10.71
CA GLN A 250 -14.12 -16.02 11.58
C GLN A 250 -12.97 -16.67 10.80
N CYS A 251 -13.20 -17.06 9.54
CA CYS A 251 -12.17 -17.66 8.71
C CYS A 251 -10.97 -16.72 8.48
N LEU A 252 -11.15 -15.39 8.52
CA LEU A 252 -10.07 -14.43 8.35
C LEU A 252 -9.18 -14.45 9.59
N TYR A 253 -9.80 -14.42 10.76
CA TYR A 253 -9.10 -14.45 12.05
C TYR A 253 -8.35 -15.78 12.22
N ASP A 254 -9.01 -16.90 11.90
CA ASP A 254 -8.39 -18.22 11.94
C ASP A 254 -7.22 -18.33 10.94
N MET A 255 -7.36 -17.75 9.75
CA MET A 255 -6.27 -17.72 8.76
C MET A 255 -5.06 -16.94 9.27
N VAL A 256 -5.28 -15.79 9.92
CA VAL A 256 -4.20 -15.00 10.54
C VAL A 256 -3.56 -15.77 11.70
N GLY A 257 -4.36 -16.39 12.58
CA GLY A 257 -3.85 -17.16 13.71
C GLY A 257 -3.04 -18.40 13.30
N ASN A 258 -3.38 -19.02 12.16
CA ASN A 258 -2.72 -20.24 11.68
C ASN A 258 -1.54 -19.96 10.74
N SER A 259 -1.67 -18.96 9.85
CA SER A 259 -0.74 -18.74 8.74
C SER A 259 -0.05 -17.38 8.76
N SER A 260 -0.32 -16.55 9.78
CA SER A 260 0.10 -15.14 9.86
C SER A 260 -0.44 -14.28 8.71
N VAL A 261 -0.15 -12.99 8.77
CA VAL A 261 -0.43 -12.02 7.72
C VAL A 261 0.66 -10.97 7.75
N ILE A 262 1.07 -10.52 6.57
CA ILE A 262 1.91 -9.33 6.44
C ILE A 262 1.05 -8.16 5.97
N THR A 263 1.26 -6.99 6.56
CA THR A 263 0.59 -5.76 6.13
C THR A 263 1.58 -4.66 5.83
N MET A 264 1.16 -3.66 5.06
CA MET A 264 1.92 -2.43 4.86
C MET A 264 0.97 -1.29 4.60
N HIS A 265 1.10 -0.22 5.39
CA HIS A 265 0.43 1.03 5.09
C HIS A 265 1.27 1.92 4.18
N THR A 266 0.60 2.58 3.25
CA THR A 266 1.10 3.66 2.40
C THR A 266 0.25 4.90 2.67
N TYR A 267 0.84 5.95 3.23
CA TYR A 267 0.16 7.21 3.54
C TYR A 267 0.50 8.30 2.53
N PHE A 268 -0.52 9.09 2.19
CA PHE A 268 -0.44 10.23 1.27
C PHE A 268 -0.29 11.57 2.00
N ILE A 269 -0.13 11.51 3.32
CA ILE A 269 0.06 12.64 4.21
C ILE A 269 1.41 12.53 4.93
N GLU A 270 1.97 13.68 5.30
CA GLU A 270 3.29 13.77 5.91
C GLU A 270 3.30 13.36 7.39
N THR A 271 2.17 13.56 8.07
CA THR A 271 2.04 13.34 9.52
C THR A 271 0.93 12.32 9.87
N PRO A 272 1.04 11.03 9.46
CA PRO A 272 0.04 10.01 9.81
C PRO A 272 -0.20 9.85 11.33
N ARG A 273 0.80 10.15 12.16
CA ARG A 273 0.68 10.22 13.63
C ARG A 273 -0.36 11.24 14.15
N GLN A 274 -0.93 12.06 13.29
CA GLN A 274 -1.98 13.04 13.62
C GLN A 274 -3.38 12.57 13.18
N LEU A 275 -3.50 11.39 12.58
CA LEU A 275 -4.80 10.74 12.36
C LEU A 275 -5.35 10.36 13.74
N LEU A 276 -6.47 10.95 14.17
CA LEU A 276 -6.99 10.76 15.53
C LEU A 276 -8.38 10.15 15.58
N CYS A 277 -9.03 9.94 14.43
CA CYS A 277 -10.36 9.32 14.38
C CYS A 277 -11.42 10.07 15.22
N LEU A 278 -11.37 11.41 15.21
CA LEU A 278 -12.25 12.30 15.99
C LEU A 278 -13.46 12.78 15.19
#